data_AF-A0A1C5PDU0-F1
#
_entry.id   AF-A0A1C5PDU0-F1
#
_cell.length_a   1.000
_cell.length_b   1.000
_cell.length_c   1.000
_cell.angle_alpha   90.00
_cell.angle_beta   90.00
_cell.angle_gamma   90.00
#
_symmetry.space_group_name_H-M   'P 1'
#
loop_
_entity.id
_entity.type
_entity.pdbx_description
1 polymer ?
#
loop_
_entity_poly.entity_id
_entity_poly.type
_entity_poly.pdbx_seq_one_letter_code
_entity_poly.pdbx_strand_id
1 'polypeptide(L)'
;MLKKVIRLNLDDLFLCLGVVTGLFVLIQGVIAAVLLLSAENSGIMISGTVLPIVAGIMALVVTVAAMGVSFEQAIRFGQTRRRALGMELGRSLFMGVCSMGMAALLTALEHMVSPVLWLKLTGLPGLSLEGIPPMPEPSLGAPVDPAWESTLFIEDFTLNWWWWPAILVFALSCGLIIGAIMQRYGAKGGWIIWGIWMAACFGPQLVGRNAYFIGDMSQIMVVFWVALTVVGVIWSFWSLLHAAVRS
;
A
#
# COMPACT_ATOMS: atom_id res chain seq x y z
N MET A 1 -19.23 22.28 -10.82
CA MET A 1 -17.77 22.41 -11.00
C MET A 1 -17.00 21.13 -10.67
N LEU A 2 -17.42 20.35 -9.66
CA LEU A 2 -16.84 19.04 -9.30
C LEU A 2 -16.69 18.08 -10.49
N LYS A 3 -17.73 17.93 -11.32
CA LYS A 3 -17.73 17.08 -12.53
C LYS A 3 -16.61 17.43 -13.53
N LYS A 4 -16.25 18.72 -13.66
CA LYS A 4 -15.16 19.15 -14.56
C LYS A 4 -13.79 18.80 -13.98
N VAL A 5 -13.59 18.98 -12.67
CA VAL A 5 -12.34 18.65 -11.98
C VAL A 5 -12.09 17.15 -11.99
N ILE A 6 -13.13 16.33 -11.76
CA ILE A 6 -13.03 14.87 -11.86
C ILE A 6 -12.64 14.48 -13.28
N ARG A 7 -13.34 15.01 -14.29
CA ARG A 7 -13.08 14.67 -15.70
C ARG A 7 -11.66 15.01 -16.18
N LEU A 8 -11.04 16.03 -15.59
CA LEU A 8 -9.69 16.47 -15.95
C LEU A 8 -8.60 15.59 -15.32
N ASN A 9 -8.93 14.79 -14.31
CA ASN A 9 -8.00 13.91 -13.59
C ASN A 9 -8.41 12.44 -13.68
N LEU A 10 -9.27 12.10 -14.64
CA LEU A 10 -9.75 10.73 -14.82
C LEU A 10 -8.62 9.77 -15.20
N ASP A 11 -7.69 10.21 -16.04
CA ASP A 11 -6.60 9.35 -16.50
C ASP A 11 -5.68 8.94 -15.33
N ASP A 12 -5.32 9.91 -14.46
CA ASP A 12 -4.54 9.64 -13.26
C ASP A 12 -5.31 8.78 -12.24
N LEU A 13 -6.62 8.97 -12.13
CA LEU A 13 -7.47 8.11 -11.31
C LEU A 13 -7.53 6.69 -11.87
N PHE A 14 -7.71 6.51 -13.18
CA PHE A 14 -7.71 5.22 -13.83
C PHE A 14 -6.37 4.52 -13.73
N LEU A 15 -5.26 5.25 -13.76
CA LEU A 15 -3.94 4.70 -13.50
C LEU A 15 -3.86 4.13 -12.07
N CYS A 16 -4.28 4.90 -11.05
CA CYS A 16 -4.30 4.44 -9.66
C CYS A 16 -5.19 3.20 -9.46
N LEU A 17 -6.40 3.22 -10.02
CA LEU A 17 -7.33 2.10 -9.94
C LEU A 17 -6.82 0.89 -10.74
N GLY A 18 -6.23 1.14 -11.91
CA GLY A 18 -5.69 0.13 -12.80
C GLY A 18 -4.49 -0.60 -12.20
N VAL A 19 -3.59 0.10 -11.49
CA VAL A 19 -2.47 -0.55 -10.78
C VAL A 19 -2.98 -1.48 -9.68
N VAL A 20 -3.91 -1.01 -8.84
CA VAL A 20 -4.48 -1.82 -7.75
C VAL A 20 -5.24 -3.03 -8.30
N THR A 21 -6.08 -2.82 -9.32
CA THR A 21 -6.88 -3.88 -9.93
C THR A 21 -6.02 -4.87 -10.71
N GLY A 22 -5.04 -4.37 -11.47
CA GLY A 22 -4.13 -5.21 -12.25
C GLY A 22 -3.27 -6.11 -11.36
N LEU A 23 -2.78 -5.58 -10.24
CA LEU A 23 -2.05 -6.39 -9.27
C LEU A 23 -2.95 -7.44 -8.61
N PHE A 24 -4.19 -7.11 -8.26
CA PHE A 24 -5.15 -8.09 -7.75
C PHE A 24 -5.35 -9.25 -8.73
N VAL A 25 -5.61 -8.96 -10.01
CA VAL A 25 -5.79 -9.99 -11.05
C VAL A 25 -4.53 -10.84 -11.21
N LEU A 26 -3.34 -10.23 -11.17
CA LEU A 26 -2.07 -10.95 -11.22
C LEU A 26 -1.93 -11.91 -10.04
N ILE A 27 -2.16 -11.44 -8.81
CA ILE A 27 -2.08 -12.27 -7.60
C ILE A 27 -3.03 -13.46 -7.69
N GLN A 28 -4.31 -13.21 -8.03
CA GLN A 28 -5.30 -14.29 -8.19
C GLN A 28 -4.92 -15.26 -9.30
N GLY A 29 -4.38 -14.76 -10.41
CA GLY A 29 -3.92 -15.59 -11.54
C GLY A 29 -2.74 -16.49 -11.16
N VAL A 30 -1.78 -15.97 -10.40
CA VAL A 30 -0.64 -16.76 -9.90
C VAL A 30 -1.13 -17.83 -8.92
N ILE A 31 -1.99 -17.48 -7.97
CA ILE A 31 -2.55 -18.45 -7.01
C ILE A 31 -3.31 -19.56 -7.74
N ALA A 32 -4.19 -19.19 -8.68
CA ALA A 32 -4.93 -20.16 -9.48
C ALA A 32 -4.01 -21.07 -10.32
N ALA A 33 -2.93 -20.52 -10.89
CA ALA A 33 -1.95 -21.31 -11.65
C ALA A 33 -1.20 -22.30 -10.75
N VAL A 34 -0.78 -21.89 -9.55
CA VAL A 34 -0.11 -22.77 -8.59
C VAL A 34 -1.05 -23.91 -8.15
N LEU A 35 -2.31 -23.59 -7.82
CA LEU A 35 -3.31 -24.60 -7.46
C LEU A 35 -3.53 -25.64 -8.57
N LEU A 36 -3.57 -25.20 -9.83
CA LEU A 36 -3.76 -26.10 -10.99
C LEU A 36 -2.52 -26.94 -11.32
N LEU A 37 -1.32 -26.38 -11.20
CA LEU A 37 -0.07 -27.02 -11.62
C LEU A 37 0.51 -27.94 -10.54
N SER A 38 0.43 -27.53 -9.27
CA SER A 38 1.00 -28.29 -8.15
C SER A 38 0.02 -29.29 -7.54
N ALA A 39 -1.27 -29.25 -7.92
CA ALA A 39 -2.34 -30.02 -7.28
C ALA A 39 -2.30 -29.89 -5.74
N GLU A 40 -1.99 -28.68 -5.27
CA GLU A 40 -1.86 -28.37 -3.86
C GLU A 40 -3.24 -28.20 -3.22
N ASN A 41 -3.38 -28.73 -2.00
CA ASN A 41 -4.60 -28.60 -1.18
C ASN A 41 -4.57 -27.35 -0.29
N SER A 42 -3.68 -26.39 -0.56
CA SER A 42 -3.50 -25.16 0.22
C SER A 42 -3.54 -23.91 -0.67
N GLY A 43 -4.36 -22.92 -0.28
CA GLY A 43 -4.46 -21.61 -0.89
C GLY A 43 -4.19 -20.49 0.12
N ILE A 44 -3.73 -19.34 -0.38
CA ILE A 44 -3.37 -18.18 0.47
C ILE A 44 -4.15 -16.96 0.01
N MET A 45 -4.82 -16.28 0.94
CA MET A 45 -5.49 -15.00 0.72
C MET A 45 -4.61 -13.89 1.24
N ILE A 46 -3.98 -13.15 0.33
CA ILE A 46 -2.99 -12.13 0.68
C ILE A 46 -3.42 -10.72 0.25
N SER A 47 -4.48 -10.59 -0.56
CA SER A 47 -4.85 -9.29 -1.11
C SER A 47 -5.31 -8.31 -0.02
N GLY A 48 -5.81 -8.81 1.12
CA GLY A 48 -6.15 -8.01 2.30
C GLY A 48 -4.97 -7.33 3.00
N THR A 49 -3.73 -7.73 2.74
CA THR A 49 -2.52 -7.03 3.21
C THR A 49 -1.82 -6.28 2.08
N VAL A 50 -1.70 -6.88 0.91
CA VAL A 50 -0.91 -6.33 -0.21
C VAL A 50 -1.60 -5.13 -0.85
N LEU A 51 -2.92 -5.20 -1.11
CA LEU A 51 -3.64 -4.13 -1.79
C LEU A 51 -3.66 -2.80 -1.02
N PRO A 52 -3.91 -2.74 0.31
CA PRO A 52 -3.85 -1.47 1.02
C PRO A 52 -2.44 -0.86 1.02
N ILE A 53 -1.38 -1.67 1.08
CA ILE A 53 0.01 -1.20 0.96
C ILE A 53 0.24 -0.58 -0.41
N VAL A 54 -0.18 -1.26 -1.48
CA VAL A 54 -0.01 -0.79 -2.87
C VAL A 54 -0.83 0.47 -3.12
N ALA A 55 -2.07 0.53 -2.63
CA ALA A 55 -2.87 1.75 -2.66
C ALA A 55 -2.20 2.91 -1.90
N GLY A 56 -1.56 2.62 -0.76
CA GLY A 56 -0.74 3.57 -0.01
C GLY A 56 0.46 4.08 -0.82
N ILE A 57 1.22 3.20 -1.47
CA ILE A 57 2.34 3.59 -2.33
C ILE A 57 1.86 4.49 -3.48
N MET A 58 0.74 4.14 -4.11
CA MET A 58 0.14 4.99 -5.16
C MET A 58 -0.24 6.36 -4.61
N ALA A 59 -0.88 6.43 -3.45
CA ALA A 59 -1.21 7.71 -2.80
C ALA A 59 0.03 8.56 -2.48
N LEU A 60 1.12 7.92 -2.04
CA LEU A 60 2.41 8.58 -1.81
C LEU A 60 2.96 9.16 -3.12
N VAL A 61 3.11 8.33 -4.16
CA VAL A 61 3.68 8.74 -5.47
C VAL A 61 2.89 9.90 -6.06
N VAL A 62 1.56 9.79 -6.05
CA VAL A 62 0.65 10.82 -6.54
C VAL A 62 0.81 12.13 -5.76
N THR A 63 0.95 12.05 -4.43
CA THR A 63 1.14 13.24 -3.60
C THR A 63 2.50 13.89 -3.86
N VAL A 64 3.57 13.10 -4.02
CA VAL A 64 4.89 13.62 -4.39
C VAL A 64 4.84 14.33 -5.74
N ALA A 65 4.22 13.72 -6.75
CA ALA A 65 4.08 14.31 -8.09
C ALA A 65 3.26 15.61 -8.06
N ALA A 66 2.16 15.62 -7.29
CA ALA A 66 1.31 16.80 -7.14
C ALA A 66 2.06 17.98 -6.51
N MET A 67 2.85 17.73 -5.47
CA MET A 67 3.63 18.78 -4.78
C MET A 67 4.87 19.21 -5.58
N GLY A 68 5.51 18.29 -6.30
CA GLY A 68 6.75 18.56 -7.03
C GLY A 68 6.53 19.25 -8.38
N VAL A 69 5.49 18.86 -9.13
CA VAL A 69 5.30 19.30 -10.53
C VAL A 69 4.06 20.19 -10.64
N SER A 70 2.90 19.68 -10.24
CA SER A 70 1.62 20.37 -10.45
C SER A 70 1.52 21.68 -9.66
N PHE A 71 2.03 21.68 -8.43
CA PHE A 71 2.05 22.87 -7.57
C PHE A 71 2.90 24.01 -8.17
N GLU A 72 4.08 23.71 -8.70
CA GLU A 72 4.94 24.71 -9.34
C GLU A 72 4.30 25.28 -10.61
N GLN A 73 3.71 24.41 -11.44
CA GLN A 73 2.97 24.82 -12.62
C GLN A 73 1.80 25.74 -12.26
N ALA A 74 1.01 25.39 -11.23
CA ALA A 74 -0.12 26.19 -10.77
C ALA A 74 0.31 27.60 -10.32
N ILE A 75 1.44 27.73 -9.64
CA ILE A 75 1.97 29.05 -9.24
C ILE A 75 2.46 29.84 -10.46
N ARG A 76 3.10 29.19 -11.44
CA ARG A 76 3.53 29.83 -12.70
C ARG A 76 2.34 30.36 -13.52
N PHE A 77 1.17 29.72 -13.43
CA PHE A 77 -0.08 30.20 -14.03
C PHE A 77 -0.80 31.30 -13.21
N GLY A 78 -0.15 31.87 -12.18
CA GLY A 78 -0.68 33.01 -11.43
C GLY A 78 -1.67 32.67 -10.33
N GLN A 79 -1.79 31.38 -9.93
CA GLN A 79 -2.62 31.01 -8.78
C GLN A 79 -1.97 31.42 -7.45
N THR A 80 -2.81 31.72 -6.45
CA THR A 80 -2.32 31.94 -5.09
C THR A 80 -1.82 30.63 -4.47
N ARG A 81 -0.71 30.68 -3.73
CA ARG A 81 -0.06 29.49 -3.14
C ARG A 81 -1.01 28.64 -2.28
N ARG A 82 -1.86 29.30 -1.47
CA ARG A 82 -2.86 28.62 -0.64
C ARG A 82 -3.89 27.86 -1.47
N ARG A 83 -4.32 28.43 -2.60
CA ARG A 83 -5.31 27.81 -3.47
C ARG A 83 -4.71 26.65 -4.25
N ALA A 84 -3.50 26.82 -4.78
CA ALA A 84 -2.77 25.75 -5.46
C ALA A 84 -2.52 24.56 -4.52
N LEU A 85 -2.02 24.81 -3.31
CA LEU A 85 -1.77 23.77 -2.32
C LEU A 85 -3.06 23.02 -1.91
N GLY A 86 -4.13 23.77 -1.60
CA GLY A 86 -5.41 23.16 -1.22
C GLY A 86 -6.02 22.33 -2.35
N MET A 87 -5.87 22.76 -3.60
CA MET A 87 -6.34 22.01 -4.76
C MET A 87 -5.55 20.71 -4.95
N GLU A 88 -4.23 20.76 -4.93
CA GLU A 88 -3.39 19.57 -5.15
C GLU A 88 -3.52 18.55 -4.02
N LEU A 89 -3.61 19.00 -2.77
CA LEU A 89 -3.85 18.11 -1.63
C LEU A 89 -5.26 17.51 -1.64
N GLY A 90 -6.28 18.29 -2.03
CA GLY A 90 -7.63 17.77 -2.22
C GLY A 90 -7.68 16.71 -3.32
N ARG A 91 -6.91 16.92 -4.39
CA ARG A 91 -6.78 15.98 -5.51
C ARG A 91 -6.09 14.69 -5.08
N SER A 92 -4.96 14.79 -4.38
CA SER A 92 -4.21 13.62 -3.91
C SER A 92 -4.99 12.80 -2.88
N LEU A 93 -5.67 13.48 -1.95
CA LEU A 93 -6.58 12.84 -0.99
C LEU A 93 -7.70 12.10 -1.71
N PHE A 94 -8.36 12.73 -2.69
CA PHE A 94 -9.44 12.10 -3.45
C PHE A 94 -8.97 10.84 -4.17
N MET A 95 -7.85 10.92 -4.90
CA MET A 95 -7.29 9.75 -5.60
C MET A 95 -6.89 8.64 -4.62
N GLY A 96 -6.27 8.99 -3.50
CA GLY A 96 -5.87 8.02 -2.47
C GLY A 96 -7.06 7.33 -1.79
N VAL A 97 -8.15 8.07 -1.53
CA VAL A 97 -9.39 7.49 -1.00
C VAL A 97 -10.02 6.56 -2.03
N CYS A 98 -10.08 6.94 -3.31
CA CYS A 98 -10.62 6.08 -4.36
C CYS A 98 -9.79 4.81 -4.55
N SER A 99 -8.45 4.90 -4.56
CA SER A 99 -7.59 3.72 -4.68
C SER A 99 -7.69 2.81 -3.46
N MET A 100 -7.76 3.36 -2.26
CA MET A 100 -7.94 2.58 -1.02
C MET A 100 -9.33 1.93 -0.96
N GLY A 101 -10.37 2.64 -1.39
CA GLY A 101 -11.72 2.09 -1.51
C GLY A 101 -11.79 0.94 -2.52
N MET A 102 -11.11 1.07 -3.67
CA MET A 102 -11.02 -0.01 -4.65
C MET A 102 -10.27 -1.22 -4.09
N ALA A 103 -9.15 -1.00 -3.38
CA ALA A 103 -8.45 -2.07 -2.68
C ALA A 103 -9.38 -2.81 -1.71
N ALA A 104 -10.18 -2.09 -0.93
CA ALA A 104 -11.12 -2.68 0.03
C ALA A 104 -12.21 -3.49 -0.66
N LEU A 105 -12.75 -2.98 -1.77
CA LEU A 105 -13.73 -3.69 -2.58
C LEU A 105 -13.14 -4.98 -3.18
N LEU A 106 -11.91 -4.93 -3.70
CA LEU A 106 -11.25 -6.11 -4.28
C LEU A 106 -10.91 -7.15 -3.21
N THR A 107 -10.47 -6.74 -2.01
CA THR A 107 -10.28 -7.64 -0.88
C THR A 107 -11.61 -8.30 -0.47
N ALA A 108 -12.70 -7.53 -0.37
CA ALA A 108 -14.00 -8.11 -0.09
C ALA A 108 -14.45 -9.10 -1.18
N LEU A 109 -14.18 -8.77 -2.45
CA LEU A 109 -14.44 -9.68 -3.58
C LEU A 109 -13.58 -10.95 -3.51
N GLU A 110 -12.32 -10.86 -3.10
CA GLU A 110 -11.46 -12.03 -2.82
C GLU A 110 -12.13 -12.93 -1.78
N HIS A 111 -12.56 -12.36 -0.66
CA HIS A 111 -13.21 -13.10 0.43
C HIS A 111 -14.49 -13.81 0.00
N MET A 112 -15.27 -13.21 -0.89
CA MET A 112 -16.52 -13.80 -1.35
C MET A 112 -16.36 -14.80 -2.49
N VAL A 113 -15.43 -14.56 -3.41
CA VAL A 113 -15.38 -15.24 -4.71
C VAL A 113 -14.23 -16.23 -4.80
N SER A 114 -13.04 -15.89 -4.30
CA SER A 114 -11.83 -16.70 -4.47
C SER A 114 -11.93 -18.10 -3.84
N PRO A 115 -12.43 -18.28 -2.60
CA PRO A 115 -12.59 -19.62 -2.02
C PRO A 115 -13.47 -20.55 -2.87
N VAL A 116 -14.57 -20.01 -3.42
CA VAL A 116 -15.50 -20.78 -4.26
C VAL A 116 -14.89 -21.11 -5.62
N LEU A 117 -14.16 -20.16 -6.21
CA LEU A 117 -13.46 -20.40 -7.47
C LEU A 117 -12.36 -21.44 -7.32
N TRP A 118 -11.54 -21.36 -6.26
CA TRP A 118 -10.46 -22.30 -6.01
C TRP A 118 -10.98 -23.71 -5.73
N LEU A 119 -12.07 -23.85 -4.97
CA LEU A 119 -12.71 -25.16 -4.77
C LEU A 119 -13.20 -25.79 -6.08
N LYS A 120 -13.76 -24.99 -6.98
CA LYS A 120 -14.15 -25.47 -8.31
C LYS A 120 -12.96 -25.85 -9.18
N LEU A 121 -11.83 -25.16 -9.04
CA LEU A 121 -10.61 -25.44 -9.80
C LEU A 121 -9.93 -26.72 -9.32
N THR A 122 -9.90 -26.98 -8.01
CA THR A 122 -9.27 -28.18 -7.44
C THR A 122 -10.18 -29.41 -7.47
N GLY A 123 -11.50 -29.22 -7.54
CA GLY A 123 -12.47 -30.33 -7.58
C GLY A 123 -12.64 -31.04 -6.23
N LEU A 124 -12.14 -30.44 -5.15
CA LEU A 124 -12.20 -31.00 -3.80
C LEU A 124 -13.60 -30.83 -3.17
N PRO A 125 -14.07 -31.79 -2.37
CA PRO A 125 -15.40 -31.74 -1.76
C PRO A 125 -15.51 -30.82 -0.53
N GLY A 126 -14.40 -30.46 0.14
CA GLY A 126 -14.42 -29.66 1.36
C GLY A 126 -13.55 -28.40 1.32
N LEU A 127 -13.90 -27.42 2.15
CA LEU A 127 -13.22 -26.13 2.29
C LEU A 127 -13.00 -25.82 3.77
N SER A 128 -11.77 -25.46 4.14
CA SER A 128 -11.41 -24.98 5.48
C SER A 128 -10.81 -23.58 5.41
N LEU A 129 -11.33 -22.67 6.23
CA LEU A 129 -10.88 -21.29 6.41
C LEU A 129 -10.16 -21.07 7.74
N GLU A 130 -9.97 -22.12 8.54
CA GLU A 130 -9.35 -22.05 9.88
C GLU A 130 -7.80 -22.09 9.83
N GLY A 131 -7.21 -21.96 8.63
CA GLY A 131 -5.77 -22.07 8.40
C GLY A 131 -5.32 -23.51 8.12
N ILE A 132 -4.02 -23.67 7.83
CA ILE A 132 -3.41 -24.96 7.50
C ILE A 132 -3.08 -25.68 8.82
N PRO A 133 -3.69 -26.85 9.11
CA PRO A 133 -3.33 -27.60 10.32
C PRO A 133 -1.87 -28.06 10.24
N PRO A 134 -1.22 -28.45 11.35
CA PRO A 134 0.11 -29.05 11.27
C PRO A 134 0.05 -30.33 10.43
N MET A 135 0.88 -30.41 9.39
CA MET A 135 0.98 -31.61 8.55
C MET A 135 1.26 -32.84 9.43
N PRO A 136 0.50 -33.95 9.29
CA PRO A 136 0.77 -35.15 10.06
C PRO A 136 2.22 -35.62 9.81
N GLU A 137 2.97 -35.92 10.87
CA GLU A 137 4.33 -36.43 10.73
C GLU A 137 4.31 -37.69 9.84
N PRO A 138 5.23 -37.84 8.87
CA PRO A 138 5.29 -38.99 7.98
C PRO A 138 5.80 -40.20 8.77
N SER A 139 4.93 -40.76 9.61
CA SER A 139 5.16 -41.99 10.33
C SER A 139 4.65 -43.15 9.49
N LEU A 140 5.55 -44.11 9.27
CA LEU A 140 5.30 -45.29 8.44
C LEU A 140 4.10 -46.07 9.03
N GLY A 141 2.94 -45.98 8.37
CA GLY A 141 1.71 -46.66 8.78
C GLY A 141 0.76 -45.86 9.67
N ALA A 142 1.01 -44.57 9.94
CA ALA A 142 -0.02 -43.73 10.53
C ALA A 142 -1.09 -43.39 9.49
N PRO A 143 -2.38 -43.38 9.88
CA PRO A 143 -3.45 -42.97 8.98
C PRO A 143 -3.23 -41.49 8.61
N VAL A 144 -3.01 -41.23 7.32
CA VAL A 144 -3.17 -39.88 6.77
C VAL A 144 -4.63 -39.50 7.00
N ASP A 145 -4.87 -38.42 7.74
CA ASP A 145 -6.23 -37.98 8.03
C ASP A 145 -6.93 -37.70 6.68
N PRO A 146 -8.02 -38.39 6.33
CA PRO A 146 -8.65 -38.28 5.00
C PRO A 146 -9.19 -36.87 4.71
N ALA A 147 -9.28 -36.02 5.73
CA ALA A 147 -9.56 -34.60 5.59
C ALA A 147 -8.47 -33.86 4.80
N TRP A 148 -7.19 -34.23 4.94
CA TRP A 148 -6.07 -33.56 4.24
C TRP A 148 -6.09 -33.76 2.72
N GLU A 149 -6.59 -34.91 2.26
CA GLU A 149 -6.67 -35.22 0.83
C GLU A 149 -7.94 -34.67 0.18
N SER A 150 -8.97 -34.35 0.98
CA SER A 150 -10.31 -34.00 0.49
C SER A 150 -10.75 -32.56 0.80
N THR A 151 -9.91 -31.77 1.48
CA THR A 151 -10.23 -30.39 1.86
C THR A 151 -9.20 -29.39 1.36
N LEU A 152 -9.67 -28.25 0.86
CA LEU A 152 -8.86 -27.10 0.51
C LEU A 152 -8.67 -26.22 1.75
N PHE A 153 -7.44 -26.07 2.23
CA PHE A 153 -7.10 -25.18 3.34
C PHE A 153 -6.78 -23.79 2.82
N ILE A 154 -7.39 -22.77 3.41
CA ILE A 154 -7.20 -21.37 3.03
C ILE A 154 -6.67 -20.60 4.24
N GLU A 155 -5.53 -19.94 4.05
CA GLU A 155 -4.95 -19.04 5.05
C GLU A 155 -5.34 -17.58 4.75
N ASP A 156 -5.98 -16.91 5.71
CA ASP A 156 -6.41 -15.52 5.57
C ASP A 156 -5.40 -14.55 6.19
N PHE A 157 -4.69 -13.81 5.34
CA PHE A 157 -3.82 -12.72 5.76
C PHE A 157 -4.51 -11.38 5.51
N THR A 158 -5.22 -10.91 6.54
CA THR A 158 -5.92 -9.62 6.51
C THR A 158 -5.40 -8.64 7.53
N LEU A 159 -5.23 -7.39 7.09
CA LEU A 159 -4.90 -6.29 7.99
C LEU A 159 -6.15 -5.85 8.76
N ASN A 160 -6.00 -5.57 10.06
CA ASN A 160 -7.07 -4.97 10.85
C ASN A 160 -7.53 -3.65 10.19
N TRP A 161 -8.84 -3.39 10.19
CA TRP A 161 -9.48 -2.24 9.55
C TRP A 161 -8.82 -0.89 9.85
N TRP A 162 -8.32 -0.68 11.07
CA TRP A 162 -7.63 0.56 11.47
C TRP A 162 -6.37 0.87 10.65
N TRP A 163 -5.70 -0.14 10.11
CA TRP A 163 -4.50 0.06 9.30
C TRP A 163 -4.79 0.67 7.93
N TRP A 164 -5.99 0.46 7.38
CA TRP A 164 -6.37 0.99 6.07
C TRP A 164 -6.33 2.52 6.01
N PRO A 165 -7.05 3.26 6.88
CA PRO A 165 -6.94 4.71 6.92
C PRO A 165 -5.57 5.18 7.44
N ALA A 166 -4.92 4.41 8.34
CA ALA A 166 -3.60 4.78 8.85
C ALA A 166 -2.53 4.79 7.74
N ILE A 167 -2.52 3.77 6.86
CA ILE A 167 -1.63 3.71 5.69
C ILE A 167 -1.89 4.89 4.76
N LEU A 168 -3.15 5.23 4.51
CA LEU A 168 -3.51 6.36 3.66
C LEU A 168 -3.00 7.69 4.23
N VAL A 169 -3.26 7.97 5.51
CA VAL A 169 -2.82 9.19 6.18
C VAL A 169 -1.29 9.27 6.20
N PHE A 170 -0.63 8.15 6.49
CA PHE A 170 0.83 8.08 6.46
C PHE A 170 1.39 8.35 5.07
N ALA A 171 0.85 7.70 4.04
CA ALA A 171 1.28 7.87 2.65
C ALA A 171 1.14 9.31 2.16
N LEU A 172 0.00 9.96 2.45
CA LEU A 172 -0.24 11.36 2.10
C LEU A 172 0.72 12.29 2.86
N SER A 173 0.97 12.03 4.14
CA SER A 173 1.89 12.81 4.97
C SER A 173 3.33 12.70 4.47
N CYS A 174 3.80 11.48 4.20
CA CYS A 174 5.11 11.24 3.63
C CYS A 174 5.25 11.86 2.23
N GLY A 175 4.25 11.71 1.36
CA GLY A 175 4.29 12.29 0.03
C GLY A 175 4.35 13.82 0.06
N LEU A 176 3.64 14.45 1.00
CA LEU A 176 3.70 15.90 1.23
C LEU A 176 5.09 16.33 1.74
N ILE A 177 5.69 15.60 2.67
CA ILE A 177 7.04 15.88 3.20
C ILE A 177 8.09 15.74 2.09
N ILE A 178 8.08 14.62 1.37
CA ILE A 178 9.01 14.33 0.27
C ILE A 178 8.85 15.40 -0.82
N GLY A 179 7.62 15.71 -1.21
CA GLY A 179 7.31 16.77 -2.18
C GLY A 179 7.88 18.13 -1.76
N ALA A 180 7.70 18.53 -0.50
CA ALA A 180 8.24 19.79 0.01
C ALA A 180 9.77 19.82 0.06
N ILE A 181 10.42 18.71 0.43
CA ILE A 181 11.90 18.57 0.42
C ILE A 181 12.41 18.68 -1.02
N MET A 182 11.80 17.96 -1.96
CA MET A 182 12.18 17.99 -3.37
C MET A 182 12.01 19.37 -3.98
N GLN A 183 10.91 20.06 -3.67
CA GLN A 183 10.70 21.43 -4.16
C GLN A 183 11.78 22.39 -3.64
N ARG A 184 12.12 22.29 -2.35
CA ARG A 184 13.09 23.21 -1.73
C ARG A 184 14.52 22.97 -2.20
N TYR A 185 14.95 21.70 -2.22
CA TYR A 185 16.36 21.33 -2.42
C TYR A 185 16.65 20.78 -3.83
N GLY A 186 15.63 20.53 -4.65
CA GLY A 186 15.77 19.94 -5.99
C GLY A 186 16.43 18.57 -5.94
N ALA A 187 17.37 18.32 -6.85
CA ALA A 187 18.12 17.06 -6.92
C ALA A 187 18.83 16.68 -5.60
N LYS A 188 19.29 17.66 -4.82
CA LYS A 188 19.90 17.41 -3.50
C LYS A 188 18.89 16.82 -2.51
N GLY A 189 17.62 17.23 -2.59
CA GLY A 189 16.54 16.66 -1.80
C GLY A 189 16.33 15.18 -2.10
N GLY A 190 16.39 14.81 -3.39
CA GLY A 190 16.34 13.41 -3.81
C GLY A 190 17.45 12.56 -3.19
N TRP A 191 18.69 13.04 -3.20
CA TRP A 191 19.82 12.36 -2.56
C TRP A 191 19.66 12.22 -1.04
N ILE A 192 19.12 13.25 -0.36
CA ILE A 192 18.84 13.19 1.08
C ILE A 192 17.80 12.10 1.38
N ILE A 193 16.70 12.06 0.63
CA ILE A 193 15.62 11.08 0.82
C ILE A 193 16.13 9.67 0.51
N TRP A 194 16.90 9.52 -0.56
CA TRP A 194 17.56 8.25 -0.89
C TRP A 194 18.50 7.79 0.22
N GLY A 195 19.31 8.69 0.78
CA GLY A 195 20.21 8.37 1.90
C GLY A 195 19.44 7.94 3.15
N ILE A 196 18.33 8.60 3.49
CA ILE A 196 17.44 8.22 4.58
C ILE A 196 16.83 6.84 4.33
N TRP A 197 16.36 6.58 3.10
CA TRP A 197 15.82 5.28 2.70
C TRP A 197 16.87 4.17 2.81
N MET A 198 18.08 4.40 2.30
CA MET A 198 19.18 3.44 2.38
C MET A 198 19.59 3.17 3.83
N ALA A 199 19.63 4.20 4.68
CA ALA A 199 19.89 4.03 6.10
C ALA A 199 18.77 3.22 6.79
N ALA A 200 17.51 3.42 6.41
CA ALA A 200 16.38 2.66 6.95
C ALA A 200 16.41 1.17 6.51
N CYS A 201 16.70 0.89 5.23
CA CYS A 201 16.74 -0.47 4.71
C CYS A 201 17.98 -1.25 5.14
N PHE A 202 19.16 -0.62 5.09
CA PHE A 202 20.45 -1.29 5.28
C PHE A 202 21.11 -1.00 6.62
N GLY A 203 20.75 0.08 7.30
CA GLY A 203 21.26 0.40 8.64
C GLY A 203 21.07 -0.75 9.64
N PRO A 204 19.88 -1.38 9.72
CA PRO A 204 19.66 -2.55 10.56
C PRO A 204 20.60 -3.72 10.24
N GLN A 205 20.89 -3.96 8.96
CA GLN A 205 21.76 -5.04 8.49
C GLN A 205 23.24 -4.75 8.77
N LEU A 206 23.65 -3.48 8.77
CA LEU A 206 25.02 -3.04 9.00
C LEU A 206 25.40 -2.97 10.50
N VAL A 207 24.43 -2.83 11.41
CA VAL A 207 24.68 -2.66 12.86
C VAL A 207 24.86 -3.99 13.60
N GLY A 208 24.60 -5.14 12.95
CA GLY A 208 25.12 -6.43 13.42
C GLY A 208 24.73 -6.82 14.85
N ARG A 209 23.44 -6.75 15.18
CA ARG A 209 22.79 -7.45 16.31
C ARG A 209 21.30 -7.15 16.26
N ASN A 210 20.45 -8.19 16.17
CA ASN A 210 18.99 -8.16 16.31
C ASN A 210 18.38 -6.79 16.00
N ALA A 211 18.52 -6.30 14.77
CA ALA A 211 18.07 -4.95 14.47
C ALA A 211 16.56 -4.98 14.23
N TYR A 212 15.84 -4.92 15.35
CA TYR A 212 14.40 -4.81 15.47
C TYR A 212 13.92 -3.56 14.74
N PHE A 213 13.34 -3.71 13.54
CA PHE A 213 12.87 -2.52 12.82
C PHE A 213 11.45 -2.55 12.27
N ILE A 214 10.66 -3.60 12.45
CA ILE A 214 9.22 -3.57 12.09
C ILE A 214 8.34 -4.38 13.07
N GLY A 215 8.84 -5.48 13.66
CA GLY A 215 8.06 -6.33 14.56
C GLY A 215 8.14 -6.00 16.07
N ASP A 216 9.20 -5.33 16.52
CA ASP A 216 9.46 -5.03 17.95
C ASP A 216 9.80 -3.55 18.14
N MET A 217 9.02 -2.69 17.48
CA MET A 217 9.13 -1.24 17.63
C MET A 217 8.77 -0.87 19.07
N SER A 218 9.77 -0.47 19.86
CA SER A 218 9.49 0.09 21.19
C SER A 218 8.49 1.25 21.07
N GLN A 219 7.59 1.40 22.05
CA GLN A 219 6.59 2.48 22.05
C GLN A 219 7.24 3.86 21.86
N ILE A 220 8.47 4.03 22.35
CA ILE A 220 9.26 5.26 22.19
C ILE A 220 9.59 5.54 20.71
N MET A 221 9.94 4.52 19.93
CA MET A 221 10.21 4.67 18.50
C MET A 221 8.95 5.04 17.73
N VAL A 222 7.81 4.42 18.06
CA VAL A 222 6.51 4.76 17.44
C VAL A 222 6.17 6.22 17.70
N VAL A 223 6.27 6.67 18.97
CA VAL A 223 6.03 8.08 19.34
C VAL A 223 6.99 9.02 18.61
N PHE A 224 8.27 8.65 18.49
CA PHE A 224 9.25 9.44 17.77
C PHE A 224 8.88 9.60 16.28
N TRP A 225 8.50 8.51 15.59
CA TRP A 225 8.10 8.57 14.18
C TRP A 225 6.83 9.39 13.97
N VAL A 226 5.85 9.28 14.87
CA VAL A 226 4.63 10.09 14.83
C VAL A 226 4.98 11.56 15.01
N ALA A 227 5.80 11.91 16.02
CA ALA A 227 6.23 13.28 16.25
C ALA A 227 7.00 13.86 15.07
N LEU A 228 7.92 13.09 14.49
CA LEU A 228 8.70 13.48 13.31
C LEU A 228 7.77 13.73 12.11
N THR A 229 6.77 12.87 11.92
CA THR A 229 5.77 13.05 10.84
C THR A 229 4.97 14.33 11.04
N VAL A 230 4.50 14.61 12.27
CA VAL A 230 3.74 15.83 12.58
C VAL A 230 4.58 17.08 12.33
N VAL A 231 5.81 17.12 12.85
CA VAL A 231 6.74 18.25 12.64
C VAL A 231 7.06 18.40 11.15
N GLY A 232 7.28 17.30 10.44
CA GLY A 232 7.53 17.28 9.00
C GLY A 232 6.36 17.85 8.21
N VAL A 233 5.13 17.48 8.54
CA VAL A 233 3.92 18.01 7.89
C VAL A 233 3.79 19.52 8.15
N ILE A 234 3.94 19.97 9.39
CA ILE A 234 3.88 21.41 9.74
C ILE A 234 4.93 22.20 8.96
N TRP A 235 6.17 21.71 8.97
CA TRP A 235 7.27 22.34 8.22
C TRP A 235 6.99 22.37 6.73
N SER A 236 6.40 21.31 6.18
CA SER A 236 6.10 21.21 4.75
C SER A 236 5.02 22.21 4.35
N PHE A 237 3.92 22.35 5.10
CA PHE A 237 2.92 23.40 4.88
C PHE A 237 3.57 24.79 4.94
N TRP A 238 4.38 25.06 5.96
CA TRP A 238 5.08 26.34 6.08
C TRP A 238 6.02 26.58 4.90
N SER A 239 6.81 25.58 4.51
CA SER A 239 7.78 25.64 3.43
C SER A 239 7.09 25.89 2.09
N LEU A 240 6.04 25.13 1.74
CA LEU A 240 5.30 25.27 0.49
C LEU A 240 4.61 26.65 0.38
N LEU A 241 4.12 27.20 1.50
CA LEU A 241 3.51 28.53 1.53
C LEU A 241 4.55 29.66 1.38
N HIS A 242 5.79 29.46 1.84
CA HIS A 242 6.83 30.50 1.87
C HIS A 242 7.96 30.31 0.86
N ALA A 243 8.02 29.18 0.15
CA ALA A 243 9.12 28.87 -0.78
C ALA A 243 9.24 29.87 -1.93
N ALA A 244 10.46 30.22 -2.33
CA ALA A 244 10.71 30.99 -3.54
C ALA A 244 10.46 30.09 -4.77
N VAL A 245 9.56 30.51 -5.66
CA VAL A 245 9.36 29.83 -6.94
C VAL A 245 10.64 29.98 -7.73
N ARG A 246 11.31 28.88 -8.09
CA ARG A 246 12.45 28.96 -9.00
C ARG A 246 11.90 29.32 -10.39
N SER A 247 12.30 30.50 -10.87
CA SER A 247 12.13 30.95 -12.25
C SER A 247 12.82 29.98 -13.20
#